data_AF-A0AAF0RGE4-F1
#
_entry.id   AF-A0AAF0RGE4-F1
#
_cell.length_a   1.000
_cell.length_b   1.000
_cell.length_c   1.000
_cell.angle_alpha   90.00
_cell.angle_beta   90.00
_cell.angle_gamma   90.00
#
_symmetry.space_group_name_H-M   'P 1'
#
loop_
_entity.id
_entity.type
_entity.pdbx_description
1 polymer ?
#
loop_
_entity_poly.entity_id
_entity_poly.type
_entity_poly.pdbx_seq_one_letter_code
_entity_poly.pdbx_strand_id
1 'polypeptide(L)'
;MSGRTIPAGGGGGGGGTSSAVPADLRSFQSGVRSCDESLAGAVSTFRNALTDYESGCNPCWGTLNAQSLVTAVNDWLTANGQDAAWAGTVAAQFEAAGGGTGPATLSDASISAALAAAGIDATRDDLTIAPFSAMGTPPTNGFADDPVNTATGNFLEPETDLRFGGAAAALHFSRMYNSLDTRVGWFGIGWSSVLDVRLELGDEVASIVLEDGRQVDFPRDGDGWGRGVGEDLWLRREDAVLVVADNAGFPTNTSKNSR
;
A
#
# COMPACT_ATOMS: atom_id res chain seq x y z
N MET A 1 -4.14 7.77 4.51
CA MET A 1 -5.06 8.91 4.70
C MET A 1 -6.37 8.32 5.19
N SER A 2 -6.92 8.79 6.31
CA SER A 2 -8.20 8.27 6.78
C SER A 2 -9.33 8.64 5.81
N GLY A 3 -10.24 7.69 5.60
CA GLY A 3 -11.47 7.88 4.84
C GLY A 3 -12.36 8.97 5.45
N ARG A 4 -13.40 9.33 4.68
CA ARG A 4 -14.40 10.32 5.08
C ARG A 4 -15.10 9.87 6.36
N THR A 5 -15.06 10.70 7.40
CA THR A 5 -15.93 10.53 8.57
C THR A 5 -17.35 10.89 8.17
N ILE A 6 -18.23 9.90 8.10
CA ILE A 6 -19.66 10.12 7.93
C ILE A 6 -20.25 10.29 9.33
N PRO A 7 -21.11 11.31 9.56
CA PRO A 7 -21.88 11.36 10.79
C PRO A 7 -22.61 10.04 10.96
N ALA A 8 -22.44 9.36 12.09
CA ALA A 8 -23.11 8.09 12.35
C ALA A 8 -24.60 8.24 12.02
N GLY A 9 -25.10 7.42 11.09
CA GLY A 9 -26.54 7.28 10.91
C GLY A 9 -27.10 6.89 12.26
N GLY A 10 -27.98 7.73 12.82
CA GLY A 10 -28.53 7.56 14.16
C GLY A 10 -29.13 6.16 14.31
N GLY A 11 -28.36 5.25 14.90
CA GLY A 11 -28.76 3.88 15.15
C GLY A 11 -29.77 3.87 16.28
N GLY A 12 -31.03 4.03 15.94
CA GLY A 12 -32.16 3.91 16.86
C GLY A 12 -33.45 4.09 16.09
N GLY A 13 -34.26 3.04 15.99
CA GLY A 13 -35.50 3.02 15.21
C GLY A 13 -36.37 4.25 15.48
N GLY A 14 -36.41 5.18 14.52
CA GLY A 14 -37.20 6.40 14.59
C GLY A 14 -36.61 7.53 13.76
N GLY A 15 -37.14 7.70 12.54
CA GLY A 15 -37.16 8.96 11.75
C GLY A 15 -36.02 9.97 11.96
N GLY A 16 -34.79 9.62 11.60
CA GLY A 16 -33.73 10.61 11.43
C GLY A 16 -33.98 11.50 10.21
N THR A 17 -33.67 12.78 10.34
CA THR A 17 -33.70 13.75 9.22
C THR A 17 -32.35 14.40 9.06
N SER A 18 -31.87 14.41 7.83
CA SER A 18 -30.65 15.10 7.40
C SER A 18 -30.99 16.39 6.68
N SER A 19 -30.14 17.40 6.82
CA SER A 19 -30.24 18.65 6.07
C SER A 19 -28.95 18.94 5.31
N ALA A 20 -29.06 19.35 4.06
CA ALA A 20 -27.92 19.76 3.25
C ALA A 20 -28.30 20.84 2.23
N VAL A 21 -27.29 21.56 1.73
CA VAL A 21 -27.40 22.46 0.58
C VAL A 21 -26.94 21.69 -0.65
N PRO A 22 -27.83 21.32 -1.59
CA PRO A 22 -27.43 20.50 -2.73
C PRO A 22 -26.41 21.18 -3.66
N ALA A 23 -26.41 22.52 -3.76
CA ALA A 23 -25.38 23.25 -4.51
C ALA A 23 -23.95 22.98 -3.99
N ASP A 24 -23.76 22.82 -2.67
CA ASP A 24 -22.46 22.50 -2.08
C ASP A 24 -22.07 21.04 -2.38
N LEU A 25 -23.03 20.12 -2.35
CA LEU A 25 -22.81 18.71 -2.74
C LEU A 25 -22.44 18.58 -4.22
N ARG A 26 -23.06 19.38 -5.11
CA ARG A 26 -22.69 19.47 -6.53
C ARG A 26 -21.30 20.05 -6.73
N SER A 27 -20.94 21.08 -5.97
CA SER A 27 -19.61 21.69 -6.00
C SER A 27 -18.53 20.72 -5.53
N PHE A 28 -18.82 19.94 -4.48
CA PHE A 28 -17.96 18.83 -4.06
C PHE A 28 -17.82 17.77 -5.17
N GLN A 29 -18.93 17.32 -5.75
CA GLN A 29 -18.94 16.32 -6.84
C GLN A 29 -18.07 16.76 -8.03
N SER A 30 -18.21 18.00 -8.49
CA SER A 30 -17.44 18.53 -9.63
C SER A 30 -15.98 18.75 -9.26
N GLY A 31 -15.69 19.25 -8.06
CA GLY A 31 -14.34 19.47 -7.55
C GLY A 31 -13.55 18.16 -7.48
N VAL A 32 -14.11 17.12 -6.87
CA VAL A 32 -13.46 15.80 -6.76
C VAL A 32 -13.19 15.21 -8.14
N ARG A 33 -14.16 15.24 -9.06
CA ARG A 33 -13.97 14.72 -10.42
C ARG A 33 -12.85 15.43 -11.17
N SER A 34 -12.75 16.75 -11.06
CA SER A 34 -11.68 17.53 -11.71
C SER A 34 -10.29 17.18 -11.14
N CYS A 35 -10.19 17.05 -9.82
CA CYS A 35 -8.96 16.60 -9.17
C CYS A 35 -8.58 15.16 -9.56
N ASP A 36 -9.56 14.25 -9.61
CA ASP A 36 -9.35 12.87 -10.01
C ASP A 36 -8.92 12.74 -11.48
N GLU A 37 -9.51 13.51 -12.40
CA GLU A 37 -9.08 13.56 -13.80
C GLU A 37 -7.62 14.00 -13.93
N SER A 38 -7.24 15.03 -13.17
CA SER A 38 -5.86 15.52 -13.13
C SER A 38 -4.89 14.47 -12.58
N LEU A 39 -5.26 13.81 -11.47
CA LEU A 39 -4.44 12.76 -10.87
C LEU A 39 -4.37 11.51 -11.75
N ALA A 40 -5.47 11.08 -12.34
CA ALA A 40 -5.52 9.94 -13.27
C ALA A 40 -4.60 10.16 -14.48
N GLY A 41 -4.55 11.39 -15.00
CA GLY A 41 -3.57 11.80 -16.00
C GLY A 41 -2.13 11.56 -15.53
N ALA A 42 -1.75 12.10 -14.36
CA ALA A 42 -0.41 11.92 -13.80
C ALA A 42 -0.06 10.44 -13.53
N VAL A 43 -1.00 9.67 -13.00
CA VAL A 43 -0.84 8.23 -12.72
C VAL A 43 -0.65 7.44 -14.01
N SER A 44 -1.36 7.79 -15.08
CA SER A 44 -1.17 7.16 -16.39
C SER A 44 0.24 7.40 -16.95
N THR A 45 0.75 8.63 -16.83
CA THR A 45 2.12 8.97 -17.23
C THR A 45 3.14 8.19 -16.41
N PHE A 46 2.96 8.13 -15.09
CA PHE A 46 3.84 7.36 -14.20
C PHE A 46 3.82 5.86 -14.52
N ARG A 47 2.64 5.25 -14.72
CA ARG A 47 2.52 3.83 -15.08
C ARG A 47 3.26 3.50 -16.37
N ASN A 48 3.17 4.35 -17.38
CA ASN A 48 3.87 4.15 -18.64
C ASN A 48 5.39 4.22 -18.43
N ALA A 49 5.88 5.22 -17.71
CA ALA A 49 7.30 5.33 -17.37
C ALA A 49 7.81 4.15 -16.54
N LEU A 50 7.00 3.67 -15.58
CA LEU A 50 7.32 2.48 -14.80
C LEU A 50 7.40 1.23 -15.69
N THR A 51 6.46 1.06 -16.62
CA THR A 51 6.46 -0.08 -17.57
C THR A 51 7.70 -0.05 -18.47
N ASP A 52 8.08 1.13 -18.97
CA ASP A 52 9.29 1.32 -19.77
C ASP A 52 10.55 1.00 -18.96
N TYR A 53 10.60 1.44 -17.70
CA TYR A 53 11.71 1.14 -16.80
C TYR A 53 11.78 -0.37 -16.46
N GLU A 54 10.66 -0.99 -16.12
CA GLU A 54 10.59 -2.41 -15.79
C GLU A 54 10.98 -3.31 -16.97
N SER A 55 10.68 -2.89 -18.21
CA SER A 55 11.05 -3.66 -19.40
C SER A 55 12.48 -3.39 -19.90
N GLY A 56 12.94 -2.15 -19.84
CA GLY A 56 14.24 -1.76 -20.37
C GLY A 56 15.38 -1.83 -19.35
N CYS A 57 15.12 -1.34 -18.13
CA CYS A 57 16.14 -1.14 -17.12
C CYS A 57 16.25 -2.28 -16.12
N ASN A 58 15.12 -2.90 -15.73
CA ASN A 58 15.18 -3.96 -14.73
C ASN A 58 16.09 -5.16 -15.12
N PRO A 59 16.15 -5.59 -16.39
CA PRO A 59 17.01 -6.71 -16.77
C PRO A 59 18.52 -6.40 -16.74
N CYS A 60 18.91 -5.11 -16.72
CA CYS A 60 20.26 -4.68 -17.06
C CYS A 60 20.96 -3.83 -16.00
N TRP A 61 20.24 -2.97 -15.28
CA TRP A 61 20.85 -1.88 -14.49
C TRP A 61 20.28 -1.68 -13.08
N GLY A 62 19.13 -2.29 -12.76
CA GLY A 62 18.57 -2.21 -11.43
C GLY A 62 17.28 -2.99 -11.28
N THR A 63 16.57 -2.86 -10.17
CA THR A 63 15.20 -3.37 -10.04
C THR A 63 14.38 -2.34 -9.28
N LEU A 64 13.33 -1.88 -9.94
CA LEU A 64 12.24 -1.09 -9.36
C LEU A 64 10.94 -1.85 -9.62
N ASN A 65 10.16 -2.09 -8.56
CA ASN A 65 8.79 -2.55 -8.68
C ASN A 65 7.90 -1.64 -7.82
N ALA A 66 7.02 -0.90 -8.51
CA ALA A 66 6.06 0.01 -7.89
C ALA A 66 4.61 -0.31 -8.32
N GLN A 67 4.34 -1.56 -8.73
CA GLN A 67 3.00 -1.96 -9.18
C GLN A 67 1.97 -1.88 -8.03
N SER A 68 2.38 -2.16 -6.79
CA SER A 68 1.53 -2.00 -5.61
C SER A 68 1.07 -0.55 -5.41
N LEU A 69 1.96 0.43 -5.61
CA LEU A 69 1.61 1.85 -5.58
C LEU A 69 0.63 2.21 -6.69
N VAL A 70 0.87 1.72 -7.91
CA VAL A 70 -0.03 1.96 -9.05
C VAL A 70 -1.42 1.41 -8.76
N THR A 71 -1.54 0.19 -8.25
CA THR A 71 -2.81 -0.42 -7.85
C THR A 71 -3.51 0.41 -6.78
N ALA A 72 -2.82 0.72 -5.67
CA ALA A 72 -3.40 1.47 -4.56
C ALA A 72 -3.94 2.85 -4.99
N VAL A 73 -3.26 3.55 -5.91
CA VAL A 73 -3.75 4.84 -6.42
C VAL A 73 -4.96 4.68 -7.34
N ASN A 74 -5.07 3.61 -8.13
CA ASN A 74 -6.28 3.37 -8.95
C ASN A 74 -7.49 3.01 -8.09
N ASP A 75 -7.27 2.23 -7.03
CA ASP A 75 -8.32 1.89 -6.08
C ASP A 75 -8.80 3.16 -5.37
N TRP A 76 -7.87 4.05 -5.00
CA TRP A 76 -8.20 5.36 -4.45
C TRP A 76 -9.00 6.24 -5.41
N LEU A 77 -8.62 6.31 -6.69
CA LEU A 77 -9.35 7.05 -7.72
C LEU A 77 -10.76 6.48 -7.93
N THR A 78 -10.89 5.15 -7.87
CA THR A 78 -12.19 4.46 -7.96
C THR A 78 -13.07 4.82 -6.76
N ALA A 79 -12.52 4.81 -5.55
CA ALA A 79 -13.22 5.21 -4.34
C ALA A 79 -13.60 6.71 -4.37
N ASN A 80 -12.77 7.59 -4.93
CA ASN A 80 -13.16 8.99 -5.13
C ASN A 80 -14.28 9.16 -6.16
N GLY A 81 -14.28 8.35 -7.22
CA GLY A 81 -15.37 8.27 -8.18
C GLY A 81 -16.69 7.87 -7.51
N GLN A 82 -16.66 6.90 -6.60
CA GLN A 82 -17.82 6.50 -5.79
C GLN A 82 -18.27 7.63 -4.84
N ASP A 83 -17.33 8.33 -4.22
CA ASP A 83 -17.59 9.50 -3.37
C ASP A 83 -18.28 10.66 -4.13
N ALA A 84 -17.87 10.90 -5.38
CA ALA A 84 -18.52 11.87 -6.26
C ALA A 84 -19.91 11.41 -6.70
N ALA A 85 -20.11 10.10 -6.92
CA ALA A 85 -21.41 9.52 -7.22
C ALA A 85 -22.36 9.63 -6.00
N TRP A 86 -21.88 9.33 -4.81
CA TRP A 86 -22.61 9.51 -3.54
C TRP A 86 -23.11 10.95 -3.41
N ALA A 87 -22.20 11.93 -3.54
CA ALA A 87 -22.56 13.34 -3.40
C ALA A 87 -23.59 13.78 -4.44
N GLY A 88 -23.47 13.30 -5.69
CA GLY A 88 -24.43 13.57 -6.75
C GLY A 88 -25.81 12.98 -6.49
N THR A 89 -25.89 11.74 -5.98
CA THR A 89 -27.15 11.08 -5.63
C THR A 89 -27.84 11.78 -4.45
N VAL A 90 -27.09 12.12 -3.41
CA VAL A 90 -27.62 12.86 -2.25
C VAL A 90 -28.08 14.26 -2.67
N ALA A 91 -27.31 14.97 -3.50
CA ALA A 91 -27.70 16.28 -4.04
C ALA A 91 -29.03 16.19 -4.80
N ALA A 92 -29.19 15.20 -5.68
CA ALA A 92 -30.41 15.00 -6.44
C ALA A 92 -31.65 14.78 -5.55
N GLN A 93 -31.50 14.08 -4.42
CA GLN A 93 -32.59 13.93 -3.45
C GLN A 93 -32.97 15.27 -2.82
N PHE A 94 -31.99 16.05 -2.34
CA PHE A 94 -32.27 17.36 -1.75
C PHE A 94 -32.84 18.36 -2.77
N GLU A 95 -32.41 18.30 -4.03
CA GLU A 95 -32.99 19.07 -5.14
C GLU A 95 -34.47 18.72 -5.35
N ALA A 96 -34.79 17.42 -5.38
CA ALA A 96 -36.17 16.95 -5.49
C ALA A 96 -37.04 17.35 -4.28
N ALA A 97 -36.43 17.57 -3.12
CA ALA A 97 -37.08 18.07 -1.90
C ALA A 97 -37.28 19.59 -1.88
N GLY A 98 -36.88 20.31 -2.93
CA GLY A 98 -36.97 21.77 -3.02
C GLY A 98 -35.73 22.53 -2.53
N GLY A 99 -34.64 21.82 -2.20
CA GLY A 99 -33.34 22.42 -1.95
C GLY A 99 -32.75 22.93 -3.25
N GLY A 100 -32.87 24.23 -3.51
CA GLY A 100 -32.13 24.88 -4.59
C GLY A 100 -30.75 25.30 -4.09
N THR A 101 -30.59 26.60 -3.90
CA THR A 101 -29.38 27.23 -3.33
C THR A 101 -29.38 27.27 -1.80
N GLY A 102 -30.45 26.78 -1.15
CA GLY A 102 -30.61 26.79 0.31
C GLY A 102 -30.75 25.38 0.88
N PRO A 103 -30.69 25.25 2.22
CA PRO A 103 -30.78 23.95 2.88
C PRO A 103 -32.18 23.35 2.71
N ALA A 104 -32.23 22.05 2.36
CA ALA A 104 -33.43 21.24 2.41
C ALA A 104 -33.27 20.14 3.45
N THR A 105 -34.39 19.60 3.95
CA THR A 105 -34.41 18.52 4.94
C THR A 105 -35.08 17.28 4.36
N LEU A 106 -34.49 16.11 4.59
CA LEU A 106 -34.98 14.83 4.10
C LEU A 106 -34.85 13.76 5.18
N SER A 107 -35.66 12.71 5.09
CA SER A 107 -35.48 11.56 5.95
C SER A 107 -34.23 10.77 5.55
N ASP A 108 -33.49 10.29 6.54
CA ASP A 108 -32.29 9.48 6.31
C ASP A 108 -32.62 8.20 5.55
N ALA A 109 -33.83 7.66 5.75
CA ALA A 109 -34.36 6.50 5.03
C ALA A 109 -34.51 6.74 3.52
N SER A 110 -34.90 7.95 3.11
CA SER A 110 -34.98 8.33 1.70
C SER A 110 -33.60 8.41 1.07
N ILE A 111 -32.62 8.96 1.80
CA ILE A 111 -31.22 9.05 1.35
C ILE A 111 -30.62 7.65 1.22
N SER A 112 -30.81 6.79 2.22
CA SER A 112 -30.29 5.41 2.19
C SER A 112 -30.92 4.59 1.07
N ALA A 113 -32.24 4.74 0.83
CA ALA A 113 -32.92 4.05 -0.26
C ALA A 113 -32.40 4.48 -1.64
N ALA A 114 -32.12 5.78 -1.82
CA ALA A 114 -31.56 6.30 -3.07
C ALA A 114 -30.13 5.79 -3.32
N LEU A 115 -29.28 5.74 -2.28
CA LEU A 115 -27.92 5.20 -2.39
C LEU A 115 -27.94 3.70 -2.69
N ALA A 116 -28.78 2.92 -2.00
CA ALA A 116 -28.95 1.50 -2.27
C ALA A 116 -29.47 1.23 -3.68
N ALA A 117 -30.42 2.02 -4.17
CA ALA A 117 -30.93 1.91 -5.55
C ALA A 117 -29.87 2.26 -6.60
N ALA A 118 -28.92 3.13 -6.27
CA ALA A 118 -27.79 3.48 -7.12
C ALA A 118 -26.60 2.49 -6.99
N GLY A 119 -26.67 1.52 -6.08
CA GLY A 119 -25.57 0.59 -5.79
C GLY A 119 -24.34 1.26 -5.19
N ILE A 120 -24.52 2.40 -4.51
CA ILE A 120 -23.42 3.19 -3.92
C ILE A 120 -23.27 2.78 -2.46
N ASP A 121 -22.07 2.36 -2.07
CA ASP A 121 -21.77 2.05 -0.68
C ASP A 121 -21.81 3.31 0.19
N ALA A 122 -22.32 3.16 1.41
CA ALA A 122 -22.35 4.21 2.39
C ALA A 122 -21.01 4.36 3.11
N THR A 123 -20.08 3.41 3.01
CA THR A 123 -18.77 3.46 3.68
C THR A 123 -17.61 3.52 2.70
N ARG A 124 -16.45 3.97 3.20
CA ARG A 124 -15.19 4.03 2.45
C ARG A 124 -14.06 3.41 3.25
N ASP A 125 -13.30 2.52 2.60
CA ASP A 125 -12.09 1.93 3.16
C ASP A 125 -10.88 2.88 3.09
N ASP A 126 -9.94 2.68 4.02
CA ASP A 126 -8.71 3.46 4.10
C ASP A 126 -7.74 3.10 2.97
N LEU A 127 -6.98 4.10 2.49
CA LEU A 127 -5.94 3.87 1.51
C LEU A 127 -4.75 3.16 2.16
N THR A 128 -4.54 1.90 1.78
CA THR A 128 -3.34 1.13 2.11
C THR A 128 -2.42 1.06 0.90
N ILE A 129 -1.23 1.63 1.01
CA ILE A 129 -0.16 1.45 0.01
C ILE A 129 0.75 0.36 0.57
N ALA A 130 0.86 -0.76 -0.15
CA ALA A 130 1.82 -1.79 0.24
C ALA A 130 3.26 -1.28 0.05
N PRO A 131 4.24 -1.77 0.85
CA PRO A 131 5.61 -1.28 0.82
C PRO A 131 6.28 -1.42 -0.56
N PHE A 132 7.22 -0.52 -0.84
CA PHE A 132 7.85 -0.33 -2.16
C PHE A 132 9.18 -1.11 -2.26
N SER A 133 9.47 -1.66 -3.45
CA SER A 133 10.74 -2.38 -3.73
C SER A 133 11.79 -1.43 -4.32
N ALA A 134 12.32 -0.52 -3.50
CA ALA A 134 13.44 0.38 -3.87
C ALA A 134 14.60 0.35 -2.85
N MET A 135 14.58 -0.67 -1.99
CA MET A 135 15.32 -0.78 -0.75
C MET A 135 16.46 -1.81 -0.86
N GLY A 136 17.49 -1.67 -0.02
CA GLY A 136 18.62 -2.60 0.12
C GLY A 136 19.44 -2.82 -1.17
N THR A 137 20.15 -3.95 -1.22
CA THR A 137 21.04 -4.32 -2.33
C THR A 137 20.51 -5.53 -3.11
N PRO A 138 19.41 -5.39 -3.89
CA PRO A 138 19.06 -6.38 -4.90
C PRO A 138 20.29 -6.69 -5.77
N PRO A 139 20.56 -7.97 -6.09
CA PRO A 139 21.77 -8.39 -6.80
C PRO A 139 21.92 -7.79 -8.22
N THR A 140 20.92 -7.05 -8.70
CA THR A 140 20.80 -6.45 -10.04
C THR A 140 21.10 -4.95 -10.10
N ASN A 141 21.44 -4.28 -8.98
CA ASN A 141 21.59 -2.82 -8.92
C ASN A 141 23.02 -2.29 -9.10
N GLY A 142 23.18 -1.17 -9.81
CA GLY A 142 24.43 -0.40 -9.91
C GLY A 142 24.54 0.73 -8.86
N PHE A 143 25.76 0.97 -8.35
CA PHE A 143 26.08 1.98 -7.33
C PHE A 143 27.11 3.00 -7.86
N ALA A 144 27.09 4.27 -7.40
CA ALA A 144 28.02 5.32 -7.87
C ALA A 144 28.61 6.21 -6.76
N ASP A 145 29.95 6.16 -6.60
CA ASP A 145 30.89 6.98 -5.79
C ASP A 145 30.63 7.15 -4.27
N ASP A 146 29.38 7.25 -3.83
CA ASP A 146 28.88 6.92 -2.49
C ASP A 146 27.79 5.84 -2.71
N PRO A 147 27.40 4.92 -1.80
CA PRO A 147 26.56 3.77 -2.17
C PRO A 147 25.08 4.13 -2.40
N VAL A 148 24.83 5.10 -3.29
CA VAL A 148 23.54 5.50 -3.80
C VAL A 148 23.20 4.56 -4.95
N ASN A 149 22.05 3.92 -4.81
CA ASN A 149 21.39 3.25 -5.91
C ASN A 149 21.00 4.30 -6.96
N THR A 150 21.66 4.26 -8.13
CA THR A 150 21.48 5.28 -9.17
C THR A 150 20.10 5.24 -9.83
N ALA A 151 19.39 4.12 -9.71
CA ALA A 151 18.02 3.96 -10.20
C ALA A 151 16.98 4.59 -9.28
N THR A 152 17.18 4.50 -7.97
CA THR A 152 16.15 4.86 -6.97
C THR A 152 16.50 6.09 -6.15
N GLY A 153 17.77 6.53 -6.18
CA GLY A 153 18.28 7.59 -5.30
C GLY A 153 18.43 7.15 -3.85
N ASN A 154 18.26 5.87 -3.53
CA ASN A 154 18.41 5.35 -2.19
C ASN A 154 19.90 5.30 -1.81
N PHE A 155 20.30 6.08 -0.81
CA PHE A 155 21.62 5.95 -0.20
C PHE A 155 21.62 4.76 0.76
N LEU A 156 22.55 3.84 0.52
CA LEU A 156 22.77 2.65 1.32
C LEU A 156 24.07 2.80 2.12
N GLU A 157 24.02 2.43 3.40
CA GLU A 157 25.24 2.36 4.22
C GLU A 157 25.27 1.05 5.00
N PRO A 158 26.09 0.06 4.57
CA PRO A 158 26.33 -1.14 5.35
C PRO A 158 27.31 -0.85 6.48
N GLU A 159 26.89 -1.10 7.73
CA GLU A 159 27.73 -0.99 8.91
C GLU A 159 27.90 -2.37 9.55
N THR A 160 29.15 -2.82 9.74
CA THR A 160 29.44 -4.05 10.49
C THR A 160 29.85 -3.68 11.91
N ASP A 161 28.95 -3.85 12.87
CA ASP A 161 29.22 -3.51 14.27
C ASP A 161 30.10 -4.56 14.96
N LEU A 162 29.92 -5.85 14.64
CA LEU A 162 30.66 -6.95 15.26
C LEU A 162 31.07 -8.01 14.24
N ARG A 163 32.34 -8.43 14.28
CA ARG A 163 32.88 -9.50 13.43
C ARG A 163 33.80 -10.44 14.21
N PHE A 164 33.67 -11.73 13.97
CA PHE A 164 34.53 -12.76 14.58
C PHE A 164 35.55 -13.31 13.57
N GLY A 165 36.64 -13.89 14.08
CA GLY A 165 37.69 -14.52 13.27
C GLY A 165 37.69 -16.05 13.41
N GLY A 166 38.50 -16.73 12.58
CA GLY A 166 38.71 -18.18 12.68
C GLY A 166 37.44 -18.99 12.41
N ALA A 167 37.19 -20.02 13.22
CA ALA A 167 36.02 -20.89 13.07
C ALA A 167 34.67 -20.16 13.25
N ALA A 168 34.67 -18.97 13.85
CA ALA A 168 33.48 -18.15 14.04
C ALA A 168 33.32 -17.06 12.96
N ALA A 169 34.12 -17.07 11.89
CA ALA A 169 34.12 -16.00 10.88
C ALA A 169 32.78 -15.80 10.14
N ALA A 170 31.87 -16.78 10.19
CA ALA A 170 30.51 -16.65 9.67
C ALA A 170 29.59 -15.81 10.58
N LEU A 171 29.91 -15.72 11.88
CA LEU A 171 29.18 -14.87 12.81
C LEU A 171 29.60 -13.42 12.61
N HIS A 172 28.62 -12.58 12.35
CA HIS A 172 28.77 -11.14 12.31
C HIS A 172 27.44 -10.50 12.70
N PHE A 173 27.51 -9.24 13.11
CA PHE A 173 26.35 -8.40 13.30
C PHE A 173 26.54 -7.15 12.45
N SER A 174 25.56 -6.88 11.60
CA SER A 174 25.57 -5.75 10.70
C SER A 174 24.21 -5.07 10.65
N ARG A 175 24.25 -3.81 10.25
CA ARG A 175 23.09 -2.97 10.00
C ARG A 175 23.20 -2.38 8.60
N MET A 176 22.05 -2.09 8.00
CA MET A 176 21.93 -1.43 6.71
C MET A 176 21.11 -0.17 6.90
N TYR A 177 21.70 0.99 6.61
CA TYR A 177 20.94 2.22 6.46
C TYR A 177 20.39 2.35 5.05
N ASN A 178 19.16 2.85 4.94
CA ASN A 178 18.49 3.17 3.69
C ASN A 178 17.81 4.54 3.81
N SER A 179 18.22 5.52 3.00
CA SER A 179 17.67 6.88 3.09
C SER A 179 16.20 7.00 2.68
N LEU A 180 15.68 6.04 1.90
CA LEU A 180 14.26 6.00 1.53
C LEU A 180 13.38 5.33 2.58
N ASP A 181 13.97 4.66 3.56
CA ASP A 181 13.20 3.94 4.57
C ASP A 181 12.78 4.84 5.72
N THR A 182 11.47 5.02 5.83
CA THR A 182 10.87 5.82 6.90
C THR A 182 10.47 4.97 8.10
N ARG A 183 10.65 3.65 8.05
CA ARG A 183 10.36 2.73 9.16
C ARG A 183 11.39 2.90 10.28
N VAL A 184 10.94 2.69 11.51
CA VAL A 184 11.79 2.68 12.71
C VAL A 184 12.16 1.23 13.01
N GLY A 185 13.41 0.88 12.74
CA GLY A 185 13.99 -0.40 13.18
C GLY A 185 14.59 -0.30 14.58
N TRP A 186 15.24 -1.37 15.04
CA TRP A 186 15.90 -1.43 16.35
C TRP A 186 16.97 -0.34 16.57
N PHE A 187 17.51 0.21 15.49
CA PHE A 187 18.58 1.22 15.52
C PHE A 187 18.13 2.60 15.05
N GLY A 188 16.81 2.82 14.93
CA GLY A 188 16.22 4.10 14.54
C GLY A 188 15.68 4.10 13.11
N ILE A 189 15.28 5.29 12.66
CA ILE A 189 14.70 5.49 11.32
C ILE A 189 15.75 5.14 10.26
N GLY A 190 15.34 4.38 9.25
CA GLY A 190 16.20 4.07 8.10
C GLY A 190 17.13 2.88 8.30
N TRP A 191 17.26 2.37 9.52
CA TRP A 191 18.16 1.27 9.86
C TRP A 191 17.43 -0.07 9.91
N SER A 192 18.01 -1.08 9.27
CA SER A 192 17.59 -2.47 9.34
C SER A 192 18.75 -3.39 9.74
N SER A 193 18.45 -4.51 10.37
CA SER A 193 19.41 -5.52 10.82
C SER A 193 18.74 -6.88 10.90
N VAL A 194 19.50 -7.92 11.28
CA VAL A 194 18.95 -9.24 11.57
C VAL A 194 17.83 -9.22 12.63
N LEU A 195 17.81 -8.21 13.51
CA LEU A 195 16.78 -8.05 14.55
C LEU A 195 15.45 -7.53 14.00
N ASP A 196 15.47 -6.95 12.81
CA ASP A 196 14.30 -6.37 12.14
C ASP A 196 13.63 -7.38 11.19
N VAL A 197 14.26 -8.53 10.97
CA VAL A 197 13.78 -9.59 10.10
C VAL A 197 12.48 -10.17 10.64
N ARG A 198 11.43 -10.13 9.83
CA ARG A 198 10.10 -10.58 10.24
C ARG A 198 9.23 -10.95 9.04
N LEU A 199 8.35 -11.91 9.28
CA LEU A 199 7.24 -12.23 8.39
C LEU A 199 5.97 -11.51 8.86
N GLU A 200 5.35 -10.78 7.95
CA GLU A 200 4.07 -10.11 8.07
C GLU A 200 3.04 -10.87 7.22
N LEU A 201 1.88 -11.21 7.79
CA LEU A 201 0.84 -11.97 7.10
C LEU A 201 -0.37 -11.07 6.87
N GLY A 202 -0.78 -10.93 5.61
CA GLY A 202 -2.09 -10.45 5.22
C GLY A 202 -2.96 -11.60 4.70
N ASP A 203 -4.17 -11.27 4.25
CA ASP A 203 -5.10 -12.26 3.67
C ASP A 203 -4.71 -12.62 2.23
N GLU A 204 -4.32 -11.62 1.43
CA GLU A 204 -3.99 -11.79 0.01
C GLU A 204 -2.48 -11.76 -0.28
N VAL A 205 -1.69 -11.17 0.61
CA VAL A 205 -0.23 -11.05 0.47
C VAL A 205 0.43 -11.29 1.82
N ALA A 206 1.49 -12.08 1.84
CA ALA A 206 2.43 -12.17 2.95
C ALA A 206 3.74 -11.49 2.55
N SER A 207 4.43 -10.87 3.51
CA SER A 207 5.65 -10.11 3.22
C SER A 207 6.75 -10.44 4.22
N ILE A 208 7.97 -10.67 3.75
CA ILE A 208 9.15 -10.76 4.64
C ILE A 208 9.96 -9.47 4.54
N VAL A 209 10.30 -8.89 5.70
CA VAL A 209 11.33 -7.86 5.79
C VAL A 209 12.66 -8.56 6.09
N LEU A 210 13.67 -8.28 5.26
CA LEU A 210 15.02 -8.84 5.33
C LEU A 210 15.96 -7.93 6.12
N GLU A 211 17.15 -8.44 6.44
CA GLU A 211 18.12 -7.74 7.30
C GLU A 211 18.72 -6.47 6.68
N ASP A 212 18.67 -6.37 5.35
CA ASP A 212 19.08 -5.19 4.59
C ASP A 212 17.94 -4.16 4.43
N GLY A 213 16.77 -4.45 5.01
CA GLY A 213 15.58 -3.62 4.93
C GLY A 213 14.71 -3.89 3.70
N ARG A 214 15.11 -4.77 2.77
CA ARG A 214 14.24 -5.17 1.67
C ARG A 214 12.98 -5.83 2.18
N GLN A 215 11.89 -5.62 1.45
CA GLN A 215 10.65 -6.35 1.65
C GLN A 215 10.35 -7.18 0.40
N VAL A 216 10.03 -8.45 0.62
CA VAL A 216 9.66 -9.38 -0.46
C VAL A 216 8.25 -9.86 -0.20
N ASP A 217 7.38 -9.62 -1.17
CA ASP A 217 5.98 -10.00 -1.11
C ASP A 217 5.76 -11.38 -1.76
N PHE A 218 4.92 -12.18 -1.13
CA PHE A 218 4.46 -13.50 -1.55
C PHE A 218 2.95 -13.40 -1.78
N PRO A 219 2.48 -13.37 -3.04
CA PRO A 219 1.06 -13.36 -3.35
C PRO A 219 0.39 -14.66 -2.90
N ARG A 220 -0.91 -14.61 -2.59
CA ARG A 220 -1.69 -15.81 -2.29
C ARG A 220 -1.70 -16.76 -3.49
N ASP A 221 -1.49 -18.05 -3.23
CA ASP A 221 -1.63 -19.13 -4.22
C ASP A 221 -2.41 -20.30 -3.62
N GLY A 222 -3.72 -20.31 -3.88
CA GLY A 222 -4.66 -21.23 -3.24
C GLY A 222 -4.65 -21.12 -1.71
N ASP A 223 -4.45 -22.26 -1.04
CA ASP A 223 -4.34 -22.31 0.43
C ASP A 223 -2.95 -21.90 0.96
N GLY A 224 -2.01 -21.60 0.06
CA GLY A 224 -0.62 -21.25 0.37
C GLY A 224 -0.20 -19.91 -0.20
N TRP A 225 1.11 -19.79 -0.42
CA TRP A 225 1.78 -18.57 -0.88
C TRP A 225 2.64 -18.88 -2.10
N GLY A 226 2.66 -17.96 -3.05
CA GLY A 226 3.46 -18.06 -4.27
C GLY A 226 4.94 -17.77 -4.05
N ARG A 227 5.70 -17.71 -5.16
CA ARG A 227 7.10 -17.26 -5.16
C ARG A 227 7.17 -15.78 -4.82
N GLY A 228 8.24 -15.39 -4.12
CA GLY A 228 8.56 -14.00 -3.83
C GLY A 228 8.65 -13.18 -5.11
N VAL A 229 7.98 -12.02 -5.12
CA VAL A 229 8.01 -11.11 -6.28
C VAL A 229 9.43 -10.60 -6.46
N GLY A 230 10.00 -10.84 -7.64
CA GLY A 230 11.35 -10.39 -8.01
C GLY A 230 12.51 -11.19 -7.40
N GLU A 231 12.26 -12.18 -6.55
CA GLU A 231 13.30 -12.87 -5.77
C GLU A 231 13.19 -14.39 -5.87
N ASP A 232 14.31 -15.10 -5.76
CA ASP A 232 14.35 -16.56 -5.63
C ASP A 232 14.06 -17.01 -4.18
N LEU A 233 12.92 -16.56 -3.65
CA LEU A 233 12.41 -16.93 -2.34
C LEU A 233 11.04 -17.59 -2.45
N TRP A 234 10.76 -18.55 -1.57
CA TRP A 234 9.47 -19.22 -1.45
C TRP A 234 9.01 -19.22 0.00
N LEU A 235 7.75 -18.85 0.22
CA LEU A 235 7.10 -18.97 1.52
C LEU A 235 6.32 -20.29 1.56
N ARG A 236 6.79 -21.24 2.40
CA ARG A 236 6.22 -22.57 2.52
C ARG A 236 5.70 -22.83 3.91
N ARG A 237 4.69 -23.69 4.02
CA ARG A 237 4.25 -24.25 5.28
C ARG A 237 5.01 -25.55 5.54
N GLU A 238 5.70 -25.60 6.67
CA GLU A 238 6.35 -26.79 7.19
C GLU A 238 5.71 -27.08 8.55
N ASP A 239 4.97 -28.19 8.65
CA ASP A 239 4.17 -28.51 9.84
C ASP A 239 3.29 -27.32 10.30
N ALA A 240 3.55 -26.81 11.50
CA ALA A 240 2.86 -25.69 12.12
C ALA A 240 3.54 -24.32 11.90
N VAL A 241 4.64 -24.27 11.14
CA VAL A 241 5.42 -23.06 10.90
C VAL A 241 5.38 -22.64 9.44
N LEU A 242 5.60 -21.34 9.22
CA LEU A 242 5.92 -20.80 7.92
C LEU A 242 7.43 -20.58 7.82
N VAL A 243 7.99 -20.97 6.68
CA VAL A 243 9.42 -20.91 6.39
C VAL A 243 9.62 -20.19 5.06
N VAL A 244 10.47 -19.15 5.07
CA VAL A 244 10.95 -18.52 3.84
C VAL A 244 12.27 -19.19 3.46
N ALA A 245 12.32 -19.80 2.28
CA ALA A 245 13.48 -20.53 1.78
C ALA A 245 13.96 -19.99 0.44
N ASP A 246 15.27 -20.02 0.20
CA ASP A 246 15.88 -19.73 -1.08
C ASP A 246 15.90 -20.97 -2.01
N ASN A 247 16.49 -20.82 -3.20
CA ASN A 247 16.62 -21.91 -4.18
C ASN A 247 17.51 -23.08 -3.69
N ALA A 248 18.35 -22.87 -2.68
CA ALA A 248 19.15 -23.92 -2.05
C ALA A 248 18.38 -24.68 -0.94
N GLY A 249 17.16 -24.24 -0.61
CA GLY A 249 16.31 -24.84 0.40
C GLY A 249 16.72 -24.53 1.84
N PHE A 250 17.61 -23.55 2.04
CA PHE A 250 17.98 -23.11 3.38
C PHE A 250 16.96 -22.08 3.90
N PRO A 251 16.49 -22.22 5.15
CA PRO A 251 15.61 -21.22 5.75
C PRO A 251 16.36 -19.89 5.90
N THR A 252 15.76 -18.82 5.37
CA THR A 252 16.20 -17.43 5.60
C THR A 252 15.80 -16.99 7.00
N ASN A 253 16.55 -17.45 8.01
CA ASN A 253 16.52 -17.07 9.43
C ASN A 253 15.16 -16.83 10.13
N THR A 254 14.03 -17.25 9.56
CA THR A 254 12.68 -16.99 10.06
C THR A 254 11.89 -18.28 10.15
N SER A 255 11.85 -18.84 11.36
CA SER A 255 10.78 -19.75 11.76
C SER A 255 9.91 -19.01 12.79
N LYS A 256 8.61 -18.84 12.51
CA LYS A 256 7.64 -18.41 13.52
C LYS A 256 6.68 -19.56 13.79
N ASN A 257 6.63 -20.00 15.05
CA ASN A 257 5.57 -20.85 15.58
C ASN A 257 4.25 -20.08 15.59
N SER A 258 3.23 -20.65 14.94
CA SER A 258 1.85 -20.23 15.13
C SER A 258 1.45 -20.51 16.59
N ARG A 259 0.89 -19.51 17.28
CA ARG A 259 0.11 -19.69 18.50
C ARG A 259 -1.32 -19.25 18.22
#